data_AF-A0A1J7J279-F1
#
_entry.id   AF-A0A1J7J279-F1
#
_cell.length_a   1.000
_cell.length_b   1.000
_cell.length_c   1.000
_cell.angle_alpha   90.00
_cell.angle_beta   90.00
_cell.angle_gamma   90.00
#
_symmetry.space_group_name_H-M   'P 1'
#
loop_
_entity.id
_entity.type
_entity.pdbx_description
1 polymer ?
#
loop_
_entity_poly.entity_id
_entity_poly.type
_entity_poly.pdbx_seq_one_letter_code
_entity_poly.pdbx_strand_id
1 'polypeptide(L)'
;MADCFIPEESHQSPRLSGLSGLPVEIISLILSNFCLHCREPQELPLAYVPERQQELDQPSWYSLELQPLYSSCLVSRRLCQIAQPILYHEFVPGYGGSWRSREYSWSRRLSCFLRTVALRRDLAALVRRLYLTFYLRTLDIENEAGSVLEEVARARGINLSDFLQPFHNVWARDAGHGQYRPSTDELTAMLLSCLPNLTRLFLTQRSPWNAIPVSGLRIAGVSSLSLQTIDVCGYLDELRDRLGGILEMSASTLRNLNIDNYTM
;
A
#
# COMPACT_ATOMS: atom_id res chain seq x y z
N MET A 1 -17.26 22.50 -73.15
CA MET A 1 -17.72 21.91 -71.88
C MET A 1 -16.92 20.65 -71.65
N ALA A 2 -15.87 20.76 -70.84
CA ALA A 2 -15.22 19.67 -70.12
C ALA A 2 -14.25 20.34 -69.14
N ASP A 3 -14.64 20.37 -67.87
CA ASP A 3 -13.93 21.02 -66.77
C ASP A 3 -12.59 20.33 -66.49
N CYS A 4 -11.50 21.10 -66.48
CA CYS A 4 -10.24 20.66 -65.88
C CYS A 4 -10.27 20.97 -64.38
N PHE A 5 -10.44 19.92 -63.60
CA PHE A 5 -10.38 19.89 -62.15
C PHE A 5 -8.96 20.22 -61.66
N ILE A 6 -8.85 21.15 -60.71
CA ILE A 6 -7.65 21.43 -59.92
C ILE A 6 -7.52 20.34 -58.85
N PRO A 7 -6.36 19.71 -58.63
CA PRO A 7 -6.12 18.99 -57.39
C PRO A 7 -5.61 19.98 -56.33
N GLU A 8 -6.46 20.32 -55.35
CA GLU A 8 -6.01 20.85 -54.07
C GLU A 8 -5.28 19.74 -53.31
N GLU A 9 -3.96 19.88 -53.16
CA GLU A 9 -3.18 19.10 -52.21
C GLU A 9 -3.65 19.45 -50.78
N SER A 10 -4.55 18.62 -50.26
CA SER A 10 -4.90 18.64 -48.84
C SER A 10 -3.74 18.08 -48.01
N HIS A 11 -2.85 18.97 -47.57
CA HIS A 11 -1.96 18.71 -46.44
C HIS A 11 -2.80 18.53 -45.17
N GLN A 12 -3.30 17.31 -44.95
CA GLN A 12 -3.82 16.89 -43.66
C GLN A 12 -2.66 16.77 -42.68
N SER A 13 -2.41 17.84 -41.91
CA SER A 13 -1.68 17.74 -40.65
C SER A 13 -2.34 16.66 -39.78
N PRO A 14 -1.58 15.76 -39.13
CA PRO A 14 -2.18 14.75 -38.27
C PRO A 14 -2.82 15.48 -37.09
N ARG A 15 -4.15 15.46 -37.03
CA ARG A 15 -4.89 15.92 -35.86
C ARG A 15 -4.52 14.99 -34.70
N LEU A 16 -3.64 15.45 -33.82
CA LEU A 16 -3.35 14.82 -32.53
C LEU A 16 -4.57 14.98 -31.61
N SER A 17 -5.67 14.34 -31.95
CA SER A 17 -6.91 14.39 -31.17
C SER A 17 -6.93 13.21 -30.21
N GLY A 18 -6.31 13.37 -29.04
CA GLY A 18 -6.38 12.39 -27.95
C GLY A 18 -5.24 12.49 -26.94
N LEU A 19 -5.42 11.86 -25.78
CA LEU A 19 -4.38 11.71 -24.73
C LEU A 19 -3.05 11.15 -25.27
N SER A 20 -3.11 10.36 -26.34
CA SER A 20 -1.95 9.79 -27.03
C SER A 20 -1.01 10.82 -27.65
N GLY A 21 -1.48 12.03 -27.96
CA GLY A 21 -0.67 13.11 -28.52
C GLY A 21 -0.03 14.05 -27.49
N LEU A 22 -0.41 13.94 -26.21
CA LEU A 22 0.14 14.80 -25.15
C LEU A 22 1.56 14.37 -24.75
N PRO A 23 2.45 15.29 -24.35
CA PRO A 23 3.73 14.95 -23.74
C PRO A 23 3.59 14.09 -22.48
N VAL A 24 4.61 13.29 -22.18
CA VAL A 24 4.57 12.32 -21.06
C VAL A 24 4.41 13.03 -19.71
N GLU A 25 4.99 14.22 -19.58
CA GLU A 25 4.97 15.06 -18.39
C GLU A 25 3.55 15.55 -18.09
N ILE A 26 2.81 15.95 -19.13
CA ILE A 26 1.43 16.42 -19.00
C ILE A 26 0.51 15.27 -18.59
N ILE A 27 0.68 14.09 -19.19
CA ILE A 27 -0.08 12.90 -18.81
C ILE A 27 0.27 12.50 -17.37
N SER A 28 1.55 12.53 -16.99
CA SER A 28 1.98 12.22 -15.63
C SER A 28 1.38 13.19 -14.61
N LEU A 29 1.34 14.49 -14.91
CA LEU A 29 0.70 15.50 -14.07
C LEU A 29 -0.80 15.24 -13.92
N ILE A 30 -1.51 14.98 -15.03
CA ILE A 30 -2.95 14.64 -15.00
C ILE A 30 -3.17 13.42 -14.12
N LEU A 31 -2.44 12.34 -14.37
CA LEU A 31 -2.62 11.08 -13.67
C LEU A 31 -2.23 11.17 -12.19
N SER A 32 -1.27 12.01 -11.84
CA SER A 32 -0.86 12.24 -10.44
C SER A 32 -2.00 12.80 -9.58
N ASN A 33 -2.98 13.48 -10.16
CA ASN A 33 -4.14 13.99 -9.40
C ASN A 33 -5.06 12.88 -8.87
N PHE A 34 -4.96 11.66 -9.41
CA PHE A 34 -5.72 10.49 -8.95
C PHE A 34 -5.01 9.71 -7.84
N CYS A 35 -3.81 10.11 -7.44
CA CYS A 35 -3.07 9.52 -6.33
C CYS A 35 -3.09 10.50 -5.14
N LEU A 36 -3.57 10.05 -3.98
CA LEU A 36 -3.68 10.88 -2.78
C LEU A 36 -2.29 11.34 -2.31
N HIS A 37 -1.28 10.47 -2.43
CA HIS A 37 0.12 10.84 -2.19
C HIS A 37 0.57 12.06 -2.99
N CYS A 38 0.26 12.09 -4.29
CA CYS A 38 0.69 13.17 -5.17
C CYS A 38 -0.17 14.42 -5.03
N ARG A 39 -1.49 14.26 -4.78
CA ARG A 39 -2.43 15.38 -4.63
C ARG A 39 -2.25 16.11 -3.30
N GLU A 40 -1.97 15.38 -2.23
CA GLU A 40 -1.91 15.90 -0.86
C GLU A 40 -0.57 15.49 -0.19
N PRO A 41 0.56 16.15 -0.54
CA PRO A 41 1.88 15.76 -0.05
C PRO A 41 2.09 15.97 1.46
N GLN A 42 1.38 16.92 2.08
CA GLN A 42 1.73 17.46 3.41
C GLN A 42 0.61 17.53 4.47
N GLU A 43 -0.66 17.27 4.19
CA GLU A 43 -1.71 17.55 5.19
C GLU A 43 -2.21 16.35 6.04
N LEU A 44 -2.22 16.63 7.36
CA LEU A 44 -3.01 16.18 8.52
C LEU A 44 -3.07 14.70 8.97
N PRO A 45 -3.13 14.45 10.30
CA PRO A 45 -3.42 13.14 10.87
C PRO A 45 -4.80 12.65 10.45
N LEU A 46 -4.86 11.43 9.95
CA LEU A 46 -6.02 10.84 9.26
C LEU A 46 -7.20 10.50 10.16
N ALA A 47 -7.08 10.73 11.46
CA ALA A 47 -8.19 10.69 12.39
C ALA A 47 -9.32 11.69 12.01
N TYR A 48 -9.03 12.67 11.13
CA TYR A 48 -9.91 13.78 10.76
C TYR A 48 -10.51 13.75 9.35
N VAL A 49 -10.77 12.59 8.73
CA VAL A 49 -11.76 12.53 7.63
C VAL A 49 -13.02 11.77 8.07
N PRO A 50 -13.90 12.39 8.91
CA PRO A 50 -15.20 11.81 9.27
C PRO A 50 -16.20 11.80 8.10
N GLU A 51 -15.93 12.52 7.01
CA GLU A 51 -17.00 13.00 6.12
C GLU A 51 -17.37 12.06 4.97
N ARG A 52 -16.50 11.14 4.56
CA ARG A 52 -16.87 10.14 3.54
C ARG A 52 -17.50 8.92 4.21
N GLN A 53 -18.80 9.01 4.49
CA GLN A 53 -19.59 7.87 4.92
C GLN A 53 -19.46 6.74 3.89
N GLN A 54 -18.72 5.70 4.25
CA GLN A 54 -18.63 4.48 3.46
C GLN A 54 -19.79 3.56 3.86
N GLU A 55 -20.67 3.29 2.91
CA GLU A 55 -21.69 2.24 3.04
C GLU A 55 -21.05 0.86 2.86
N LEU A 56 -21.57 -0.14 3.56
CA LEU A 56 -21.03 -1.51 3.56
C LEU A 56 -21.12 -2.15 2.16
N ASP A 57 -22.17 -1.85 1.43
CA ASP A 57 -22.59 -2.51 0.18
C ASP A 57 -22.05 -1.79 -1.06
N GLN A 58 -21.37 -0.66 -0.88
CA GLN A 58 -20.78 0.12 -1.96
C GLN A 58 -19.29 -0.18 -2.10
N PRO A 59 -18.72 -0.05 -3.32
CA PRO A 59 -17.28 -0.04 -3.51
C PRO A 59 -16.60 0.95 -2.57
N SER A 60 -15.43 0.56 -2.08
CA SER A 60 -14.60 1.45 -1.29
C SER A 60 -14.28 2.72 -2.07
N TRP A 61 -14.53 3.89 -1.47
CA TRP A 61 -14.26 5.18 -2.12
C TRP A 61 -12.80 5.33 -2.55
N TYR A 62 -11.84 4.73 -1.81
CA TYR A 62 -10.42 4.73 -2.19
C TYR A 62 -10.18 3.96 -3.50
N SER A 63 -10.92 2.86 -3.69
CA SER A 63 -10.86 2.08 -4.93
C SER A 63 -11.38 2.87 -6.11
N LEU A 64 -12.44 3.66 -5.89
CA LEU A 64 -13.03 4.51 -6.92
C LEU A 64 -12.08 5.65 -7.31
N GLU A 65 -11.39 6.26 -6.34
CA GLU A 65 -10.38 7.30 -6.60
C GLU A 65 -9.18 6.75 -7.41
N LEU A 66 -8.77 5.50 -7.17
CA LEU A 66 -7.70 4.85 -7.93
C LEU A 66 -8.15 4.26 -9.28
N GLN A 67 -9.46 4.12 -9.51
CA GLN A 67 -10.00 3.49 -10.71
C GLN A 67 -9.50 4.16 -12.01
N PRO A 68 -9.41 5.49 -12.14
CA PRO A 68 -8.85 6.13 -13.33
C PRO A 68 -7.39 5.72 -13.63
N LEU A 69 -6.55 5.54 -12.61
CA LEU A 69 -5.16 5.06 -12.78
C LEU A 69 -5.14 3.62 -13.25
N TYR A 70 -5.95 2.75 -12.63
CA TYR A 70 -6.06 1.36 -13.03
C TYR A 70 -6.58 1.22 -14.46
N SER A 71 -7.67 1.91 -14.80
CA SER A 71 -8.22 1.95 -16.15
C SER A 71 -7.21 2.48 -17.17
N SER A 72 -6.43 3.52 -16.82
CA SER A 72 -5.39 4.05 -17.70
C SER A 72 -4.32 3.00 -18.04
N CYS A 73 -3.98 2.12 -17.10
CA CYS A 73 -3.07 1.00 -17.35
C CYS A 73 -3.60 0.00 -18.39
N LEU A 74 -4.92 -0.11 -18.54
CA LEU A 74 -5.57 -1.04 -19.46
C LEU A 74 -5.79 -0.45 -20.87
N VAL A 75 -5.77 0.88 -21.02
CA VAL A 75 -6.03 1.55 -22.31
C VAL A 75 -4.87 1.39 -23.29
N SER A 76 -3.62 1.60 -22.86
CA SER A 76 -2.45 1.45 -23.74
C SER A 76 -1.17 1.19 -22.97
N ARG A 77 -0.16 0.61 -23.63
CA ARG A 77 1.18 0.39 -23.03
C ARG A 77 1.83 1.68 -22.56
N ARG A 78 1.69 2.77 -23.34
CA ARG A 78 2.24 4.08 -23.00
C ARG A 78 1.60 4.62 -21.71
N LEU A 79 0.27 4.57 -21.61
CA LEU A 79 -0.43 5.02 -20.40
C LEU A 79 -0.11 4.13 -19.21
N CYS A 80 0.02 2.81 -19.41
CA CYS A 80 0.45 1.88 -18.36
C CYS A 80 1.83 2.23 -17.79
N GLN A 81 2.81 2.52 -18.65
CA GLN A 81 4.16 2.92 -18.21
C GLN A 81 4.18 4.20 -17.37
N ILE A 82 3.19 5.09 -17.54
CA ILE A 82 3.09 6.35 -16.80
C ILE A 82 2.22 6.18 -15.54
N ALA A 83 1.08 5.48 -15.66
CA ALA A 83 0.09 5.31 -14.61
C ALA A 83 0.53 4.31 -13.54
N GLN A 84 1.16 3.20 -13.93
CA GLN A 84 1.55 2.14 -13.00
C GLN A 84 2.50 2.65 -11.91
N PRO A 85 3.55 3.45 -12.22
CA PRO A 85 4.39 4.01 -11.17
C PRO A 85 3.61 4.85 -10.14
N ILE A 86 2.68 5.67 -10.62
CA ILE A 86 1.82 6.54 -9.79
C ILE A 86 0.88 5.70 -8.93
N LEU A 87 0.28 4.65 -9.49
CA LEU A 87 -0.61 3.73 -8.79
C LEU A 87 0.06 3.05 -7.59
N TYR A 88 1.38 2.85 -7.64
CA TYR A 88 2.15 2.21 -6.57
C TYR A 88 2.77 3.20 -5.57
N HIS A 89 2.56 4.52 -5.69
CA HIS A 89 3.05 5.47 -4.70
C HIS A 89 2.47 5.27 -3.30
N GLU A 90 1.26 4.72 -3.22
CA GLU A 90 0.62 4.47 -1.95
C GLU A 90 -0.20 3.19 -1.96
N PHE A 91 -0.24 2.56 -0.78
CA PHE A 91 -1.17 1.50 -0.50
C PHE A 91 -1.85 1.85 0.82
N VAL A 92 -3.01 2.50 0.72
CA VAL A 92 -3.74 2.99 1.90
C VAL A 92 -5.10 2.31 2.10
N PRO A 93 -5.15 0.97 2.22
CA PRO A 93 -6.41 0.26 2.49
C PRO A 93 -6.92 0.62 3.89
N GLY A 94 -8.10 1.22 3.93
CA GLY A 94 -8.74 1.58 5.20
C GLY A 94 -8.50 3.01 5.65
N TYR A 95 -7.94 3.87 4.79
CA TYR A 95 -8.00 5.31 4.98
C TYR A 95 -9.46 5.74 5.26
N GLY A 96 -9.67 6.56 6.30
CA GLY A 96 -11.00 7.01 6.72
C GLY A 96 -11.99 5.85 6.92
N GLY A 97 -13.14 5.93 6.23
CA GLY A 97 -14.17 4.89 6.26
C GLY A 97 -13.98 3.72 5.27
N SER A 98 -12.97 3.74 4.39
CA SER A 98 -12.95 2.86 3.20
C SER A 98 -12.94 1.36 3.56
N TRP A 99 -12.35 1.00 4.70
CA TRP A 99 -12.25 -0.38 5.18
C TRP A 99 -13.63 -1.04 5.40
N ARG A 100 -14.70 -0.25 5.58
CA ARG A 100 -16.06 -0.74 5.84
C ARG A 100 -16.70 -1.42 4.62
N SER A 101 -16.23 -1.11 3.42
CA SER A 101 -16.75 -1.71 2.19
C SER A 101 -16.54 -3.23 2.17
N ARG A 102 -17.60 -3.98 1.90
CA ARG A 102 -17.57 -5.44 1.64
C ARG A 102 -17.31 -5.76 0.17
N GLU A 103 -17.59 -4.80 -0.71
CA GLU A 103 -17.27 -4.87 -2.14
C GLU A 103 -15.78 -4.66 -2.38
N TYR A 104 -15.18 -5.50 -3.23
CA TYR A 104 -13.74 -5.56 -3.45
C TYR A 104 -12.90 -5.86 -2.19
N SER A 105 -13.10 -7.06 -1.63
CA SER A 105 -12.48 -7.51 -0.38
C SER A 105 -11.00 -7.15 -0.24
N TRP A 106 -10.67 -6.49 0.88
CA TRP A 106 -9.32 -6.01 1.19
C TRP A 106 -8.29 -7.12 1.39
N SER A 107 -8.76 -8.31 1.77
CA SER A 107 -7.92 -9.49 2.02
C SER A 107 -7.09 -9.86 0.80
N ARG A 108 -7.77 -10.10 -0.33
CA ARG A 108 -7.14 -10.42 -1.61
C ARG A 108 -6.24 -9.29 -2.09
N ARG A 109 -6.59 -8.03 -1.81
CA ARG A 109 -5.78 -6.88 -2.21
C ARG A 109 -4.46 -6.80 -1.45
N LEU A 110 -4.47 -7.03 -0.13
CA LEU A 110 -3.23 -7.07 0.64
C LEU A 110 -2.36 -8.25 0.20
N SER A 111 -2.93 -9.44 0.03
CA SER A 111 -2.22 -10.62 -0.45
C SER A 111 -1.59 -10.38 -1.84
N CYS A 112 -2.37 -9.86 -2.79
CA CYS A 112 -1.89 -9.51 -4.13
C CYS A 112 -0.82 -8.42 -4.09
N PHE A 113 -1.00 -7.39 -3.25
CA PHE A 113 -0.02 -6.32 -3.08
C PHE A 113 1.28 -6.87 -2.53
N LEU A 114 1.23 -7.64 -1.45
CA LEU A 114 2.39 -8.25 -0.80
C LEU A 114 3.16 -9.17 -1.77
N ARG A 115 2.45 -10.05 -2.50
CA ARG A 115 3.04 -10.86 -3.59
C ARG A 115 3.72 -9.98 -4.64
N THR A 116 3.06 -8.89 -5.04
CA THR A 116 3.59 -7.99 -6.08
C THR A 116 4.85 -7.28 -5.62
N VAL A 117 4.85 -6.66 -4.44
CA VAL A 117 6.03 -5.94 -3.94
C VAL A 117 7.19 -6.87 -3.56
N ALA A 118 6.88 -8.14 -3.26
CA ALA A 118 7.91 -9.17 -3.08
C ALA A 118 8.61 -9.53 -4.40
N LEU A 119 7.84 -9.67 -5.49
CA LEU A 119 8.33 -10.11 -6.80
C LEU A 119 8.86 -8.96 -7.68
N ARG A 120 8.29 -7.76 -7.58
CA ARG A 120 8.61 -6.59 -8.39
C ARG A 120 9.26 -5.51 -7.54
N ARG A 121 10.57 -5.65 -7.32
CA ARG A 121 11.38 -4.69 -6.53
C ARG A 121 11.32 -3.27 -7.07
N ASP A 122 11.18 -3.12 -8.39
CA ASP A 122 11.00 -1.85 -9.06
C ASP A 122 9.72 -1.14 -8.62
N LEU A 123 8.60 -1.87 -8.52
CA LEU A 123 7.32 -1.32 -8.02
C LEU A 123 7.36 -1.10 -6.51
N ALA A 124 7.98 -2.02 -5.76
CA ALA A 124 8.12 -1.90 -4.32
C ALA A 124 8.90 -0.64 -3.90
N ALA A 125 9.90 -0.25 -4.69
CA ALA A 125 10.66 0.97 -4.49
C ALA A 125 9.87 2.26 -4.77
N LEU A 126 8.70 2.19 -5.40
CA LEU A 126 7.84 3.34 -5.66
C LEU A 126 6.91 3.65 -4.48
N VAL A 127 6.67 2.68 -3.59
CA VAL A 127 5.75 2.83 -2.47
C VAL A 127 6.32 3.81 -1.45
N ARG A 128 5.60 4.92 -1.24
CA ARG A 128 5.96 6.00 -0.32
C ARG A 128 5.06 6.05 0.92
N ARG A 129 3.79 5.64 0.78
CA ARG A 129 2.80 5.65 1.88
C ARG A 129 2.17 4.28 2.06
N LEU A 130 2.04 3.86 3.31
CA LEU A 130 1.38 2.63 3.69
C LEU A 130 0.41 2.90 4.86
N TYR A 131 -0.83 2.45 4.73
CA TYR A 131 -1.82 2.48 5.82
C TYR A 131 -2.19 1.06 6.21
N LEU A 132 -1.98 0.72 7.48
CA LEU A 132 -2.31 -0.58 8.04
C LEU A 132 -3.36 -0.42 9.12
N THR A 133 -4.51 -1.04 8.86
CA THR A 133 -5.65 -1.02 9.78
C THR A 133 -5.72 -2.33 10.56
N PHE A 134 -6.08 -2.31 11.84
CA PHE A 134 -6.33 -3.55 12.58
C PHE A 134 -7.44 -4.43 11.96
N TYR A 135 -8.37 -3.86 11.20
CA TYR A 135 -9.39 -4.59 10.42
C TYR A 135 -8.81 -5.46 9.29
N LEU A 136 -7.51 -5.34 8.99
CA LEU A 136 -6.82 -6.29 8.12
C LEU A 136 -6.85 -7.71 8.73
N ARG A 137 -6.98 -7.89 10.06
CA ARG A 137 -7.24 -9.21 10.66
C ARG A 137 -8.60 -9.79 10.30
N THR A 138 -9.65 -8.95 10.28
CA THR A 138 -11.05 -9.41 10.16
C THR A 138 -11.48 -9.78 8.76
N LEU A 139 -10.66 -9.50 7.75
CA LEU A 139 -10.98 -9.75 6.36
C LEU A 139 -10.05 -10.84 5.86
N ASP A 140 -10.52 -12.09 5.94
CA ASP A 140 -10.23 -13.30 5.14
C ASP A 140 -8.79 -13.57 4.63
N ILE A 141 -7.78 -12.87 5.14
CA ILE A 141 -6.37 -13.22 4.95
C ILE A 141 -6.11 -14.54 5.67
N GLU A 142 -6.87 -14.86 6.72
CA GLU A 142 -6.71 -16.07 7.53
C GLU A 142 -6.56 -17.38 6.74
N ASN A 143 -7.20 -17.50 5.57
CA ASN A 143 -7.17 -18.72 4.76
C ASN A 143 -5.96 -18.83 3.81
N GLU A 144 -5.35 -17.71 3.40
CA GLU A 144 -4.18 -17.70 2.49
C GLU A 144 -2.92 -17.03 3.06
N ALA A 145 -2.99 -16.44 4.26
CA ALA A 145 -1.90 -15.65 4.84
C ALA A 145 -0.61 -16.44 4.96
N GLY A 146 -0.71 -17.69 5.42
CA GLY A 146 0.43 -18.60 5.57
C GLY A 146 1.10 -18.87 4.22
N SER A 147 0.33 -19.20 3.19
CA SER A 147 0.88 -19.47 1.85
C SER A 147 1.45 -18.20 1.21
N VAL A 148 0.80 -17.04 1.38
CA VAL A 148 1.35 -15.75 0.94
C VAL A 148 2.70 -15.48 1.60
N LEU A 149 2.81 -15.68 2.92
CA LEU A 149 4.04 -15.43 3.65
C LEU A 149 5.17 -16.36 3.20
N GLU A 150 4.87 -17.64 2.96
CA GLU A 150 5.82 -18.62 2.39
C GLU A 150 6.27 -18.24 0.97
N GLU A 151 5.33 -17.86 0.11
CA GLU A 151 5.63 -17.42 -1.26
C GLU A 151 6.55 -16.18 -1.26
N VAL A 152 6.24 -15.20 -0.40
CA VAL A 152 7.01 -13.96 -0.27
C VAL A 152 8.40 -14.23 0.28
N ALA A 153 8.51 -15.04 1.34
CA ALA A 153 9.80 -15.44 1.89
C ALA A 153 10.66 -16.13 0.83
N ARG A 154 10.08 -17.05 0.06
CA ARG A 154 10.76 -17.71 -1.06
C ARG A 154 11.21 -16.73 -2.14
N ALA A 155 10.33 -15.83 -2.58
CA ALA A 155 10.65 -14.81 -3.59
C ALA A 155 11.77 -13.85 -3.14
N ARG A 156 11.89 -13.64 -1.83
CA ARG A 156 12.89 -12.76 -1.21
C ARG A 156 14.16 -13.49 -0.79
N GLY A 157 14.20 -14.82 -0.87
CA GLY A 157 15.32 -15.63 -0.38
C GLY A 157 15.46 -15.61 1.15
N ILE A 158 14.36 -15.37 1.87
CA ILE A 158 14.31 -15.32 3.34
C ILE A 158 14.02 -16.74 3.85
N ASN A 159 14.80 -17.22 4.81
CA ASN A 159 14.43 -18.40 5.57
C ASN A 159 13.26 -18.06 6.49
N LEU A 160 12.07 -18.58 6.19
CA LEU A 160 10.85 -18.27 6.93
C LEU A 160 10.95 -18.69 8.40
N SER A 161 11.58 -19.83 8.71
CA SER A 161 11.73 -20.29 10.10
C SER A 161 12.56 -19.32 10.92
N ASP A 162 13.69 -18.86 10.37
CA ASP A 162 14.57 -17.89 11.03
C ASP A 162 13.84 -16.56 11.19
N PHE A 163 13.08 -16.13 10.18
CA PHE A 163 12.30 -14.90 10.23
C PHE A 163 11.25 -14.92 11.33
N LEU A 164 10.56 -16.05 11.54
CA LEU A 164 9.48 -16.17 12.52
C LEU A 164 9.99 -16.36 13.96
N GLN A 165 11.22 -16.84 14.13
CA GLN A 165 11.79 -17.15 15.45
C GLN A 165 11.73 -15.99 16.46
N PRO A 166 12.01 -14.72 16.08
CA PRO A 166 11.90 -13.57 16.98
C PRO A 166 10.49 -13.16 17.39
N PHE A 167 9.46 -13.59 16.66
CA PHE A 167 8.06 -13.26 16.96
C PHE A 167 7.45 -14.21 18.00
N HIS A 168 8.17 -15.28 18.37
CA HIS A 168 7.71 -16.31 19.29
C HIS A 168 7.74 -15.87 20.75
N ASN A 169 6.65 -15.27 21.23
CA ASN A 169 6.25 -15.31 22.64
C ASN A 169 4.81 -15.83 22.83
N VAL A 170 4.74 -17.08 23.31
CA VAL A 170 3.88 -17.70 24.35
C VAL A 170 2.40 -18.10 24.10
N TRP A 171 1.54 -17.49 23.27
CA TRP A 171 0.09 -17.88 23.29
C TRP A 171 -0.62 -18.13 21.94
N ALA A 172 -0.23 -19.14 21.16
CA ALA A 172 -1.13 -19.95 20.30
C ALA A 172 -0.38 -20.75 19.22
N ARG A 173 0.39 -21.77 19.63
CA ARG A 173 0.63 -22.92 18.72
C ARG A 173 -0.15 -24.19 19.12
N ASP A 174 -0.94 -24.11 20.19
CA ASP A 174 -1.79 -25.21 20.65
C ASP A 174 -3.26 -25.00 20.27
N ALA A 175 -3.65 -25.58 19.13
CA ALA A 175 -4.88 -26.37 19.02
C ALA A 175 -4.76 -27.23 17.77
N GLY A 176 -4.92 -28.55 17.94
CA GLY A 176 -4.62 -29.57 16.95
C GLY A 176 -5.29 -29.36 15.59
N HIS A 177 -4.59 -29.81 14.56
CA HIS A 177 -5.07 -29.94 13.17
C HIS A 177 -5.46 -28.62 12.49
N GLY A 178 -4.48 -27.78 12.12
CA GLY A 178 -4.79 -26.55 11.37
C GLY A 178 -3.56 -25.87 10.79
N GLN A 179 -3.72 -25.36 9.58
CA GLN A 179 -2.76 -24.58 8.78
C GLN A 179 -2.15 -23.42 9.58
N TYR A 180 -0.84 -23.15 9.42
CA TYR A 180 -0.15 -22.03 10.07
C TYR A 180 -0.82 -20.69 9.72
N ARG A 181 -1.13 -19.89 10.75
CA ARG A 181 -1.74 -18.58 10.63
C ARG A 181 -0.76 -17.52 11.14
N PRO A 182 -0.23 -16.64 10.27
CA PRO A 182 0.67 -15.61 10.70
C PRO A 182 -0.04 -14.49 11.47
N SER A 183 0.69 -13.88 12.40
CA SER A 183 0.24 -12.71 13.15
C SER A 183 0.27 -11.45 12.28
N THR A 184 -0.39 -10.38 12.74
CA THR A 184 -0.37 -9.08 12.03
C THR A 184 1.01 -8.45 12.03
N ASP A 185 1.76 -8.60 13.12
CA ASP A 185 3.15 -8.17 13.27
C ASP A 185 4.07 -8.94 12.30
N GLU A 186 3.90 -10.25 12.13
CA GLU A 186 4.64 -11.04 11.13
C GLU A 186 4.38 -10.55 9.70
N LEU A 187 3.11 -10.38 9.31
CA LEU A 187 2.73 -9.85 7.99
C LEU A 187 3.23 -8.41 7.78
N THR A 188 3.13 -7.57 8.81
CA THR A 188 3.57 -6.17 8.75
C THR A 188 5.08 -6.11 8.59
N ALA A 189 5.83 -6.90 9.34
CA ALA A 189 7.28 -6.95 9.24
C ALA A 189 7.73 -7.44 7.86
N MET A 190 7.09 -8.48 7.32
CA MET A 190 7.37 -8.94 5.96
C MET A 190 7.07 -7.87 4.92
N LEU A 191 5.93 -7.18 5.05
CA LEU A 191 5.56 -6.09 4.16
C LEU A 191 6.56 -4.93 4.24
N LEU A 192 6.93 -4.48 5.43
CA LEU A 192 7.93 -3.42 5.62
C LEU A 192 9.28 -3.82 5.01
N SER A 193 9.67 -5.09 5.09
CA SER A 193 10.89 -5.58 4.45
C SER A 193 10.88 -5.45 2.92
N CYS A 194 9.69 -5.43 2.32
CA CYS A 194 9.52 -5.30 0.89
C CYS A 194 9.67 -3.85 0.40
N LEU A 195 9.52 -2.84 1.26
CA LEU A 195 9.31 -1.45 0.86
C LEU A 195 10.50 -0.54 1.26
N PRO A 196 11.60 -0.52 0.47
CA PRO A 196 12.84 0.17 0.86
C PRO A 196 12.70 1.70 0.94
N ASN A 197 11.72 2.25 0.23
CA ASN A 197 11.53 3.69 0.04
C ASN A 197 10.30 4.25 0.76
N LEU A 198 9.71 3.45 1.66
CA LEU A 198 8.55 3.83 2.44
C LEU A 198 8.91 5.00 3.36
N THR A 199 8.27 6.15 3.16
CA THR A 199 8.52 7.37 3.92
C THR A 199 7.46 7.65 4.98
N ARG A 200 6.24 7.12 4.82
CA ARG A 200 5.14 7.36 5.75
C ARG A 200 4.37 6.08 6.05
N LEU A 201 4.17 5.80 7.33
CA LEU A 201 3.45 4.64 7.83
C LEU A 201 2.32 5.09 8.76
N PHE A 202 1.11 4.65 8.47
CA PHE A 202 -0.07 4.87 9.31
C PHE A 202 -0.52 3.55 9.92
N LEU A 203 -0.72 3.54 11.24
CA LEU A 203 -1.12 2.36 11.99
C LEU A 203 -2.36 2.67 12.83
N THR A 204 -3.41 1.86 12.72
CA THR A 204 -4.55 1.95 13.65
C THR A 204 -4.55 0.75 14.61
N GLN A 205 -4.64 1.03 15.90
CA GLN A 205 -4.55 0.05 16.97
C GLN A 205 -5.92 -0.16 17.63
N ARG A 206 -6.51 -1.33 17.41
CA ARG A 206 -7.70 -1.80 18.14
C ARG A 206 -7.63 -3.28 18.54
N SER A 207 -6.54 -3.96 18.20
CA SER A 207 -6.30 -5.40 18.43
C SER A 207 -4.90 -5.59 19.03
N PRO A 208 -4.58 -6.68 19.75
CA PRO A 208 -3.25 -6.93 20.28
C PRO A 208 -2.24 -7.07 19.14
N TRP A 209 -1.54 -5.98 18.85
CA TRP A 209 -0.34 -5.97 18.03
C TRP A 209 0.82 -6.26 18.98
N ASN A 210 1.65 -7.25 18.66
CA ASN A 210 2.92 -7.39 19.35
C ASN A 210 3.93 -6.41 18.75
N ALA A 211 4.99 -6.14 19.50
CA ALA A 211 6.16 -5.42 18.99
C ALA A 211 6.71 -6.14 17.76
N ILE A 212 7.01 -5.42 16.68
CA ILE A 212 7.80 -5.99 15.59
C ILE A 212 9.26 -6.05 16.07
N PRO A 213 9.87 -7.25 16.19
CA PRO A 213 11.24 -7.40 16.64
C PRO A 213 12.22 -6.92 15.57
N VAL A 214 13.23 -6.15 15.99
CA VAL A 214 14.32 -5.67 15.11
C VAL A 214 15.05 -6.83 14.45
N SER A 215 15.27 -7.92 15.18
CA SER A 215 15.92 -9.12 14.64
C SER A 215 15.13 -9.74 13.48
N GLY A 216 13.79 -9.76 13.54
CA GLY A 216 12.95 -10.24 12.43
C GLY A 216 13.12 -9.41 11.16
N LEU A 217 13.15 -8.08 11.30
CA LEU A 217 13.42 -7.17 10.17
C LEU A 217 14.83 -7.37 9.60
N ARG A 218 15.84 -7.56 10.46
CA ARG A 218 17.22 -7.82 10.02
C ARG A 218 17.36 -9.14 9.28
N ILE A 219 16.69 -10.20 9.73
CA ILE A 219 16.64 -11.50 9.03
C ILE A 219 16.00 -11.34 7.65
N ALA A 220 15.00 -10.46 7.52
CA ALA A 220 14.39 -10.10 6.24
C ALA A 220 15.27 -9.19 5.35
N GLY A 221 16.51 -8.89 5.77
CA GLY A 221 17.47 -8.09 5.03
C GLY A 221 17.30 -6.57 5.20
N VAL A 222 16.55 -6.12 6.21
CA VAL A 222 16.36 -4.69 6.51
C VAL A 222 17.42 -4.22 7.49
N SER A 223 18.26 -3.27 7.09
CA SER A 223 19.23 -2.61 7.97
C SER A 223 18.65 -1.39 8.69
N SER A 224 17.76 -0.66 8.01
CA SER A 224 17.05 0.52 8.51
C SER A 224 15.77 0.72 7.70
N LEU A 225 14.77 1.37 8.29
CA LEU A 225 13.55 1.81 7.61
C LEU A 225 13.70 3.28 7.21
N SER A 226 13.35 3.62 5.96
CA SER A 226 13.40 5.00 5.42
C SER A 226 12.26 5.91 5.90
N LEU A 227 11.59 5.55 6.99
CA LEU A 227 10.39 6.21 7.48
C LEU A 227 10.74 7.61 8.01
N GLN A 228 10.01 8.61 7.52
CA GLN A 228 10.11 10.00 7.94
C GLN A 228 8.93 10.40 8.84
N THR A 229 7.78 9.77 8.65
CA THR A 229 6.57 10.03 9.44
C THR A 229 5.91 8.72 9.83
N ILE A 230 5.58 8.59 11.12
CA ILE A 230 4.73 7.53 11.65
C ILE A 230 3.52 8.18 12.28
N ASP A 231 2.34 7.78 11.84
CA ASP A 231 1.06 8.22 12.36
C ASP A 231 0.38 7.02 13.03
N VAL A 232 0.06 7.13 14.31
CA VAL A 232 -0.58 6.04 15.06
C VAL A 232 -1.86 6.52 15.69
N CYS A 233 -2.95 5.81 15.44
CA CYS A 233 -4.24 6.02 16.09
C CYS A 233 -4.55 4.84 17.01
N GLY A 234 -4.63 5.05 18.33
CA GLY A 234 -4.72 3.93 19.28
C GLY A 234 -4.90 4.33 20.74
N TYR A 235 -4.71 3.37 21.66
CA TYR A 235 -4.59 3.62 23.09
C TYR A 235 -3.11 3.85 23.44
N LEU A 236 -2.80 4.90 24.22
CA LEU A 236 -1.41 5.30 24.53
C LEU A 236 -0.62 4.26 25.32
N ASP A 237 -1.30 3.54 26.20
CA ASP A 237 -0.65 2.76 27.28
C ASP A 237 0.22 1.60 26.76
N GLU A 238 0.09 1.24 25.48
CA GLU A 238 0.85 0.14 24.85
C GLU A 238 1.69 0.60 23.66
N LEU A 239 1.73 1.90 23.36
CA LEU A 239 2.35 2.41 22.13
C LEU A 239 3.86 2.16 22.10
N ARG A 240 4.54 2.36 23.23
CA ARG A 240 5.98 2.15 23.37
C ARG A 240 6.36 0.69 23.08
N ASP A 241 5.62 -0.24 23.67
CA ASP A 241 5.90 -1.66 23.54
C ASP A 241 5.63 -2.13 22.10
N ARG A 242 4.60 -1.59 21.44
CA ARG A 242 4.19 -1.99 20.10
C ARG A 242 5.05 -1.42 18.97
N LEU A 243 5.54 -0.20 19.12
CA LEU A 243 6.31 0.48 18.07
C LEU A 243 7.83 0.35 18.21
N GLY A 244 8.32 -0.24 19.31
CA GLY A 244 9.75 -0.24 19.66
C GLY A 244 10.68 -0.56 18.51
N GLY A 245 10.48 -1.69 17.82
CA GLY A 245 11.35 -2.06 16.70
C GLY A 245 11.18 -1.21 15.44
N ILE A 246 9.99 -0.69 15.16
CA ILE A 246 9.78 0.25 14.04
C ILE A 246 10.51 1.57 14.32
N LEU A 247 10.37 2.10 15.54
CA LEU A 247 11.03 3.33 15.99
C LEU A 247 12.54 3.18 15.99
N GLU A 248 13.06 2.06 16.51
CA GLU A 248 14.51 1.78 16.49
C GLU A 248 15.05 1.75 15.05
N MET A 249 14.37 1.03 14.15
CA MET A 249 14.80 0.88 12.77
C MET A 249 14.66 2.17 11.94
N SER A 250 13.85 3.12 12.38
CA SER A 250 13.63 4.42 11.71
C SER A 250 14.30 5.59 12.42
N ALA A 251 15.03 5.37 13.52
CA ALA A 251 15.56 6.42 14.39
C ALA A 251 16.43 7.46 13.66
N SER A 252 17.12 7.07 12.58
CA SER A 252 17.98 7.97 11.80
C SER A 252 17.23 8.82 10.76
N THR A 253 16.00 8.45 10.40
CA THR A 253 15.22 9.11 9.33
C THR A 253 13.92 9.73 9.81
N LEU A 254 13.41 9.28 10.98
CA LEU A 254 12.13 9.70 11.52
C LEU A 254 12.17 11.18 11.90
N ARG A 255 11.20 11.94 11.41
CA ARG A 255 11.03 13.38 11.67
C ARG A 255 9.76 13.68 12.44
N ASN A 256 8.70 12.91 12.20
CA ASN A 256 7.39 13.13 12.79
C ASN A 256 6.83 11.82 13.37
N LEU A 257 6.41 11.86 14.63
CA LEU A 257 5.64 10.80 15.27
C LEU A 257 4.34 11.43 15.75
N ASN A 258 3.25 11.14 15.05
CA ASN A 258 1.92 11.65 15.38
C ASN A 258 1.15 10.55 16.10
N ILE A 259 0.60 10.87 17.28
CA ILE A 259 -0.14 9.92 18.09
C ILE A 259 -1.51 10.52 18.36
N ASP A 260 -2.54 9.89 17.80
CA ASP A 260 -3.93 10.25 18.01
C ASP A 260 -4.59 9.21 18.91
N ASN A 261 -5.35 9.67 19.90
CA ASN A 261 -6.20 8.81 20.70
C ASN A 261 -7.58 8.68 20.10
N TYR A 262 -8.14 7.47 20.15
CA TYR A 262 -9.59 7.31 20.03
C TYR A 262 -10.26 7.92 21.27
N THR A 263 -10.53 9.22 21.26
CA THR A 263 -11.56 9.78 22.13
C THR A 263 -12.90 9.44 21.49
N MET A 264 -13.52 8.35 21.94
CA MET A 264 -14.96 8.13 21.77
C MET A 264 -15.73 9.12 22.64
#